data_AF-A0A7Y6CEJ3-F1
#
_entry.id   AF-A0A7Y6CEJ3-F1
#
_cell.length_a   1.000
_cell.length_b   1.000
_cell.length_c   1.000
_cell.angle_alpha   90.00
_cell.angle_beta   90.00
_cell.angle_gamma   90.00
#
_symmetry.space_group_name_H-M   'P 1'
#
loop_
_entity.id
_entity.type
_entity.pdbx_description
1 polymer ?
#
loop_
_entity_poly.entity_id
_entity_poly.type
_entity_poly.pdbx_seq_one_letter_code
_entity_poly.pdbx_strand_id
1 'polypeptide(L)'
;MTATAAITNTSAARQNVTVVYTLTGPNTSLVRTQKLSLKSGETVTQSQSYTRDANDASGDYTLTVAASDKSGTTTASATVHYN
;
A
#
# COMPACT_ATOMS: atom_id res chain seq x y z
N MET A 1 -12.59 0.21 3.95
CA MET A 1 -11.88 -0.83 3.18
C MET A 1 -10.46 -1.00 3.71
N THR A 2 -9.82 -2.12 3.40
CA THR A 2 -8.42 -2.37 3.79
C THR A 2 -7.68 -3.03 2.64
N ALA A 3 -6.48 -2.54 2.32
CA ALA A 3 -5.56 -3.16 1.38
C ALA A 3 -4.31 -3.62 2.14
N THR A 4 -3.84 -4.83 1.84
CA THR A 4 -2.72 -5.45 2.53
C THR A 4 -1.74 -6.01 1.49
N ALA A 5 -0.47 -5.64 1.60
CA ALA A 5 0.62 -6.19 0.80
C ALA A 5 1.74 -6.70 1.70
N ALA A 6 2.39 -7.78 1.30
CA ALA A 6 3.61 -8.25 1.96
C ALA A 6 4.81 -8.06 1.02
N ILE A 7 5.96 -7.82 1.63
CA ILE A 7 7.24 -7.80 0.91
C ILE A 7 8.30 -8.53 1.74
N THR A 8 9.03 -9.40 1.06
CA THR A 8 10.15 -10.15 1.62
C THR A 8 11.43 -9.65 0.96
N ASN A 9 12.43 -9.30 1.77
CA ASN A 9 13.77 -9.06 1.24
C ASN A 9 14.41 -10.39 0.86
N THR A 10 14.52 -10.65 -0.45
CA THR A 10 15.14 -11.86 -1.01
C THR A 10 16.65 -11.73 -1.25
N SER A 11 17.22 -10.55 -1.01
CA SER A 11 18.66 -10.30 -1.12
C SER A 11 19.42 -10.81 0.12
N ALA A 12 20.66 -11.26 -0.09
CA ALA A 12 21.59 -11.59 0.99
C ALA A 12 22.02 -10.37 1.82
N ALA A 13 21.83 -9.16 1.29
CA ALA A 13 22.14 -7.90 1.98
C ALA A 13 20.87 -7.26 2.57
N ARG A 14 21.10 -6.32 3.49
CA ARG A 14 20.04 -5.46 4.04
C ARG A 14 19.51 -4.53 2.95
N GLN A 15 18.19 -4.36 2.86
CA GLN A 15 17.55 -3.61 1.79
C GLN A 15 16.69 -2.48 2.32
N ASN A 16 16.74 -1.33 1.63
CA ASN A 16 15.81 -0.23 1.85
C ASN A 16 14.60 -0.45 0.96
N VAL A 17 13.44 -0.51 1.58
CA VAL A 17 12.15 -0.71 0.91
C VAL A 17 11.39 0.60 0.94
N THR A 18 10.83 0.99 -0.21
CA THR A 18 9.88 2.11 -0.31
C THR A 18 8.49 1.54 -0.48
N VAL A 19 7.58 1.89 0.43
CA VAL A 19 6.17 1.50 0.36
C VAL A 19 5.35 2.74 0.02
N VAL A 20 4.53 2.65 -1.01
CA VAL A 20 3.62 3.69 -1.47
C VAL A 20 2.20 3.19 -1.28
N TYR A 21 1.40 3.96 -0.55
CA TYR A 21 -0.03 3.78 -0.39
C TYR A 21 -0.74 4.81 -1.24
N THR A 22 -1.67 4.38 -2.09
CA THR A 22 -2.46 5.26 -2.96
C THR A 22 -3.93 4.97 -2.76
N LEU A 23 -4.69 5.97 -2.32
CA LEU A 23 -6.15 5.95 -2.34
C LEU A 23 -6.63 6.79 -3.52
N THR A 24 -7.49 6.24 -4.35
CA THR A 24 -8.15 6.93 -5.45
C THR A 24 -9.66 6.76 -5.33
N GLY A 25 -10.39 7.86 -5.38
CA GLY A 25 -11.85 7.91 -5.38
C GLY A 25 -12.37 9.08 -6.21
N PRO A 26 -13.69 9.30 -6.28
CA PRO A 26 -14.31 10.24 -7.22
C PRO A 26 -13.79 11.67 -7.11
N ASN A 27 -13.47 12.13 -5.90
CA ASN A 27 -12.86 13.45 -5.63
C ASN A 27 -11.67 13.36 -4.66
N THR A 28 -11.14 12.16 -4.46
CA THR A 28 -10.10 11.89 -3.46
C THR A 28 -8.91 11.24 -4.13
N SER A 29 -7.73 11.83 -3.95
CA SER A 29 -6.45 11.20 -4.27
C SER A 29 -5.49 11.44 -3.13
N LEU A 30 -5.10 10.38 -2.43
CA LEU A 30 -4.17 10.44 -1.31
C LEU A 30 -2.99 9.53 -1.60
N VAL A 31 -1.79 10.06 -1.44
CA VAL A 31 -0.55 9.28 -1.53
C VAL A 31 0.20 9.40 -0.21
N ARG A 32 0.63 8.26 0.33
CA ARG A 32 1.54 8.20 1.48
C ARG A 32 2.74 7.32 1.15
N THR A 33 3.91 7.76 1.55
CA THR A 33 5.16 7.01 1.32
C THR A 33 5.82 6.69 2.66
N GLN A 34 6.23 5.44 2.82
CA GLN A 34 6.96 4.95 3.98
C GLN A 34 8.27 4.31 3.53
N LYS A 35 9.34 4.49 4.31
CA LYS A 35 10.62 3.83 4.09
C LYS A 35 10.87 2.83 5.21
N LEU A 36 11.29 1.62 4.83
CA LEU A 36 11.62 0.53 5.75
C LEU A 36 13.03 0.01 5.44
N SER A 37 13.65 -0.64 6.42
CA SER A 37 14.91 -1.36 6.23
C SER A 37 14.71 -2.81 6.66
N LEU A 38 14.83 -3.73 5.71
CA LEU A 38 14.62 -5.17 5.93
C LEU A 38 15.94 -5.91 5.92
N LYS A 39 16.17 -6.78 6.92
CA LYS A 39 17.26 -7.76 6.91
C LYS A 39 17.04 -8.78 5.79
N SER A 40 18.11 -9.48 5.41
CA SER A 40 18.02 -10.62 4.50
C SER A 40 16.98 -11.62 5.03
N GLY A 41 16.04 -12.03 4.17
CA GLY A 41 14.97 -12.96 4.50
C GLY A 41 13.82 -12.39 5.35
N GLU A 42 13.92 -11.13 5.80
CA GLU A 42 12.85 -10.50 6.57
C GLU A 42 11.63 -10.22 5.69
N THR A 43 10.45 -10.53 6.21
CA THR A 43 9.17 -10.23 5.59
C THR A 43 8.41 -9.23 6.44
N VAL A 44 7.88 -8.19 5.82
CA VAL A 44 6.98 -7.25 6.46
C VAL A 44 5.64 -7.23 5.73
N THR A 45 4.56 -7.25 6.50
CA THR A 45 3.20 -7.08 6.00
C THR A 45 2.76 -5.67 6.28
N GLN A 46 2.38 -4.95 5.23
CA GLN A 46 1.85 -3.59 5.30
C GLN A 46 0.36 -3.61 5.04
N SER A 47 -0.38 -2.94 5.91
CA SER A 47 -1.83 -2.82 5.79
C SER A 47 -2.21 -1.36 5.92
N GLN A 48 -3.01 -0.89 4.96
CA GLN A 48 -3.62 0.43 5.04
C GLN A 48 -5.12 0.25 5.02
N SER A 49 -5.78 0.92 5.97
CA SER A 49 -7.23 1.04 6.00
C SER A 49 -7.65 2.43 5.53
N TYR A 50 -8.80 2.47 4.90
CA TYR A 50 -9.54 3.70 4.64
C TYR A 50 -10.93 3.58 5.23
N THR A 51 -11.26 4.54 6.09
CA THR A 51 -12.61 4.74 6.63
C THR A 51 -13.21 5.91 5.88
N ARG A 52 -14.37 5.68 5.25
CA ARG A 52 -15.10 6.71 4.51
C ARG A 52 -15.53 7.83 5.46
N ASP A 53 -15.35 9.07 5.04
CA ASP A 53 -15.88 10.25 5.72
C ASP A 53 -17.34 10.52 5.28
N ALA A 54 -18.11 11.29 6.06
CA ALA A 54 -19.44 11.70 5.65
C ALA A 54 -19.42 12.57 4.37
N ASN A 55 -18.35 13.35 4.19
CA ASN A 55 -18.18 14.26 3.05
C ASN A 55 -17.63 13.59 1.79
N ASP A 56 -17.27 12.31 1.87
CA ASP A 56 -16.85 11.56 0.69
C ASP A 56 -17.99 11.47 -0.32
N ALA A 57 -17.66 11.72 -1.59
CA ALA A 57 -18.58 11.54 -2.69
C ALA A 57 -18.93 10.04 -2.87
N SER A 58 -20.13 9.76 -3.35
CA SER A 58 -20.49 8.41 -3.77
C SER A 58 -19.69 7.99 -5.01
N GLY A 59 -19.32 6.71 -5.07
CA GLY A 59 -18.57 6.10 -6.16
C GLY A 59 -17.54 5.09 -5.68
N ASP A 60 -16.68 4.67 -6.61
CA ASP A 60 -15.65 3.67 -6.35
C ASP A 60 -14.42 4.26 -5.69
N TYR A 61 -13.97 3.64 -4.61
CA TYR A 61 -12.71 3.95 -3.95
C TYR A 61 -11.79 2.74 -4.05
N THR A 62 -10.57 2.95 -4.55
CA THR A 62 -9.53 1.94 -4.68
C THR A 62 -8.32 2.33 -3.83
N LEU A 63 -7.93 1.45 -2.92
CA LEU A 63 -6.73 1.57 -2.12
C LEU A 63 -5.67 0.59 -2.60
N THR A 64 -4.49 1.10 -2.94
CA THR A 64 -3.34 0.33 -3.45
C THR A 64 -2.17 0.45 -2.50
N VAL A 65 -1.46 -0.65 -2.27
CA VAL A 65 -0.18 -0.72 -1.56
C VAL A 65 0.85 -1.29 -2.52
N ALA A 66 1.91 -0.53 -2.77
CA ALA A 66 3.04 -0.93 -3.59
C ALA A 66 4.32 -0.87 -2.75
N ALA A 67 5.02 -1.99 -2.60
CA ALA A 67 6.28 -2.05 -1.88
C ALA A 67 7.41 -2.41 -2.85
N SER A 68 8.45 -1.60 -2.90
CA SER A 68 9.57 -1.75 -3.85
C SER A 68 10.91 -1.83 -3.13
N ASP A 69 11.74 -2.77 -3.54
CA ASP A 69 13.15 -2.90 -3.14
C ASP A 69 14.01 -3.22 -4.38
N LYS A 70 15.30 -3.56 -4.21
CA LYS A 70 16.15 -3.89 -5.39
C LYS A 70 15.80 -5.24 -6.04
N SER A 71 14.99 -6.08 -5.40
CA SER A 71 14.55 -7.37 -5.94
C SER A 71 13.28 -7.24 -6.79
N GLY A 72 12.51 -6.18 -6.59
CA GLY A 72 11.33 -5.89 -7.41
C GLY A 72 10.29 -5.05 -6.66
N THR A 73 9.07 -5.02 -7.21
CA THR A 73 7.91 -4.38 -6.59
C THR A 73 6.80 -5.39 -6.38
N THR A 74 6.23 -5.45 -5.19
CA THR A 74 4.99 -6.17 -4.90
C THR A 74 3.84 -5.18 -4.75
N THR A 75 2.67 -5.53 -5.29
CA THR A 75 1.50 -4.66 -5.27
C THR A 75 0.26 -5.42 -4.83
N ALA A 76 -0.59 -4.81 -4.01
CA ALA A 76 -1.92 -5.29 -3.71
C ALA A 76 -2.90 -4.13 -3.68
N SER A 77 -4.17 -4.39 -4.02
CA SER A 77 -5.22 -3.39 -3.97
C SER A 77 -6.53 -3.94 -3.44
N ALA A 78 -7.37 -3.05 -2.93
CA ALA A 78 -8.74 -3.33 -2.53
C ALA A 78 -9.65 -2.19 -3.01
N THR A 79 -10.79 -2.55 -3.58
CA THR A 79 -11.78 -1.59 -4.10
C THR A 79 -13.12 -1.81 -3.42
N VAL A 80 -13.80 -0.71 -3.06
CA VAL A 80 -15.17 -0.74 -2.52
C VAL A 80 -15.98 0.38 -3.17
N HIS A 81 -17.22 0.05 -3.54
CA HIS A 81 -18.21 1.01 -4.02
C HIS A 81 -19.01 1.59 -2.83
N TYR A 82 -19.12 2.91 -2.77
CA TYR A 82 -19.96 3.60 -1.79
C TYR A 82 -21.12 4.32 -2.48
N ASN A 83 -22.34 4.06 -2.01
CA ASN A 83 -23.57 4.71 -2.47
C ASN A 83 -23.85 6.00 -1.70
#